data_AF-A0A1N7JXY8-F1
#
_entry.id   AF-A0A1N7JXY8-F1
#
_cell.length_a   1.000
_cell.length_b   1.000
_cell.length_c   1.000
_cell.angle_alpha   90.00
_cell.angle_beta   90.00
_cell.angle_gamma   90.00
#
_symmetry.space_group_name_H-M   'P 1'
#
loop_
_entity.id
_entity.type
_entity.pdbx_description
1 polymer ?
#
loop_
_entity_poly.entity_id
_entity_poly.type
_entity_poly.pdbx_seq_one_letter_code
_entity_poly.pdbx_strand_id
1 'polypeptide(L)'
;MALMEWNDSLSIGVDMIDMDHKVLVDQINMLHDALQRGDDQKIIGSVLNVLIDYTSYHFDREHQLMDSTAYVESDTHLREHRMLVKKVKEIQAGFQGGHALGRDMMSFLKVWLTQHILKSDRDFGAHLKSVGAARMIPPPRVDGPVNWQRLNILVVDDQYNFRQLLRNLLNSIGVVSIREAKDGVEALAMMKADTFDVVLTDDDMSPLDGLGLTRQVRMSQGNPDPRTLIILMPSQEISREYLQNATRAGVHDMIVKPLATNSVRARIEKHLTAPLPFHEVNGQLIPVRQTPAPRKPVLVSR
;
A
#
# COMPACT_ATOMS: atom_id res chain seq x y z
N MET A 1 -14.46 16.23 -13.45
CA MET A 1 -13.42 16.24 -14.49
C MET A 1 -12.10 15.98 -13.79
N ALA A 2 -11.23 15.15 -14.37
CA ALA A 2 -9.94 14.84 -13.77
C ALA A 2 -9.11 16.13 -13.58
N LEU A 3 -8.35 16.20 -12.49
CA LEU A 3 -7.46 17.34 -12.26
C LEU A 3 -6.30 17.33 -13.27
N MET A 4 -5.84 16.14 -13.62
CA MET A 4 -4.75 15.87 -14.55
C MET A 4 -5.18 14.78 -15.54
N GLU A 5 -4.79 14.92 -16.80
CA GLU A 5 -5.00 13.89 -17.81
C GLU A 5 -3.65 13.51 -18.40
N TRP A 6 -3.33 12.22 -18.37
CA TRP A 6 -2.15 11.70 -19.06
C TRP A 6 -2.29 11.92 -20.57
N ASN A 7 -1.21 12.34 -21.21
CA ASN A 7 -1.12 12.46 -22.66
C ASN A 7 0.33 12.29 -23.11
N ASP A 8 0.56 12.12 -24.42
CA ASP A 8 1.87 11.81 -24.98
C ASP A 8 2.93 12.88 -24.71
N SER A 9 2.54 14.13 -24.40
CA SER A 9 3.49 15.17 -24.02
C SER A 9 4.15 14.93 -22.66
N LEU A 10 3.53 14.12 -21.78
CA LEU A 10 4.09 13.73 -20.48
C LEU A 10 4.94 12.45 -20.58
N SER A 11 4.98 11.78 -21.73
CA SER A 11 5.88 10.65 -21.94
C SER A 11 7.32 11.14 -22.15
N ILE A 12 8.26 10.48 -21.48
CA ILE A 12 9.70 10.67 -21.70
C ILE A 12 10.30 9.58 -22.61
N GLY A 13 9.51 8.57 -22.96
CA GLY A 13 9.89 7.45 -23.83
C GLY A 13 10.73 6.40 -23.11
N VAL A 14 10.50 6.23 -21.80
CA VAL A 14 11.09 5.19 -20.95
C VAL A 14 9.92 4.49 -20.27
N ASP A 15 9.55 3.31 -20.78
CA ASP A 15 8.28 2.64 -20.48
C ASP A 15 8.00 2.51 -18.98
N MET A 16 9.02 2.19 -18.18
CA MET A 16 8.87 2.06 -16.74
C MET A 16 8.57 3.39 -16.06
N ILE A 17 9.32 4.44 -16.39
CA ILE A 17 9.15 5.77 -15.78
C ILE A 17 7.79 6.35 -16.21
N ASP A 18 7.42 6.17 -17.48
CA ASP A 18 6.11 6.60 -17.99
C ASP A 18 4.96 5.84 -17.30
N MET A 19 5.16 4.57 -16.95
CA MET A 19 4.19 3.81 -16.16
C MET A 19 4.06 4.39 -14.74
N ASP A 20 5.15 4.80 -14.12
CA ASP A 20 5.12 5.44 -12.80
C ASP A 20 4.44 6.79 -12.81
N HIS A 21 4.73 7.62 -13.81
CA HIS A 21 4.09 8.91 -13.95
C HIS A 21 2.59 8.79 -14.13
N LYS A 22 2.11 7.77 -14.88
CA LYS A 22 0.67 7.47 -14.98
C LYS A 22 0.08 7.14 -13.61
N VAL A 23 0.74 6.28 -12.83
CA VAL A 23 0.29 5.96 -11.47
C VAL A 23 0.26 7.22 -10.59
N LEU A 24 1.28 8.07 -10.65
CA LEU A 24 1.30 9.34 -9.88
C LEU A 24 0.16 10.29 -10.29
N VAL A 25 -0.12 10.41 -11.59
CA VAL A 25 -1.26 11.18 -12.12
C VAL A 25 -2.57 10.61 -11.59
N ASP A 26 -2.76 9.29 -11.63
CA ASP A 26 -3.97 8.63 -11.13
C ASP A 26 -4.13 8.80 -9.61
N GLN A 27 -3.04 8.72 -8.83
CA GLN A 27 -3.06 8.95 -7.39
C GLN A 27 -3.40 10.41 -7.05
N ILE A 28 -2.87 11.38 -7.80
CA ILE A 28 -3.23 12.81 -7.63
C ILE A 28 -4.71 13.03 -7.96
N ASN A 29 -5.23 12.42 -9.02
CA ASN A 29 -6.65 12.48 -9.35
C ASN A 29 -7.51 11.82 -8.28
N MET A 30 -7.11 10.67 -7.75
CA MET A 30 -7.83 10.00 -6.67
C MET A 30 -7.88 10.85 -5.40
N LEU A 31 -6.78 11.54 -5.05
CA LEU A 31 -6.76 12.50 -3.95
C LEU A 31 -7.68 13.68 -4.23
N HIS A 32 -7.66 14.20 -5.46
CA HIS A 32 -8.54 15.28 -5.89
C HIS A 32 -10.01 14.92 -5.72
N ASP A 33 -10.40 13.75 -6.22
CA ASP A 33 -11.78 13.28 -6.21
C ASP A 33 -12.26 12.99 -4.78
N ALA A 34 -11.40 12.41 -3.93
CA ALA A 34 -11.71 12.21 -2.51
C ALA A 34 -11.98 13.53 -1.79
N LEU A 35 -11.19 14.57 -2.08
CA LEU A 35 -11.41 15.92 -1.55
C LEU A 35 -12.69 16.57 -2.11
N GLN A 36 -12.99 16.38 -3.39
CA GLN A 36 -14.21 16.93 -4.01
C GLN A 36 -15.49 16.28 -3.48
N ARG A 37 -15.47 14.97 -3.25
CA ARG A 37 -16.61 14.24 -2.67
C ARG A 37 -16.82 14.53 -1.18
N GLY A 38 -15.79 15.04 -0.50
CA GLY A 38 -15.80 15.18 0.95
C GLY A 38 -15.73 13.83 1.66
N ASP A 39 -14.91 12.91 1.12
CA ASP A 39 -14.70 11.59 1.71
C ASP A 39 -14.17 11.69 3.16
N ASP A 40 -14.30 10.62 3.94
CA ASP A 40 -13.80 10.56 5.31
C ASP A 40 -12.30 10.87 5.40
N GLN A 41 -11.89 11.55 6.48
CA GLN A 41 -10.50 11.98 6.70
C GLN A 41 -9.50 10.82 6.68
N LYS A 42 -9.92 9.61 7.08
CA LYS A 42 -9.06 8.41 7.06
C LYS A 42 -8.88 7.87 5.64
N ILE A 43 -9.88 8.03 4.78
CA ILE A 43 -9.76 7.70 3.35
C ILE A 43 -8.79 8.69 2.71
N ILE A 44 -9.03 10.00 2.87
CA ILE A 44 -8.16 11.06 2.36
C ILE A 44 -6.72 10.86 2.86
N GLY A 45 -6.55 10.56 4.15
CA GLY A 45 -5.25 10.28 4.75
C GLY A 45 -4.55 9.06 4.15
N SER A 46 -5.29 7.99 3.84
CA SER A 46 -4.72 6.79 3.19
C SER A 46 -4.25 7.12 1.77
N VAL A 47 -5.05 7.87 1.01
CA VAL A 47 -4.69 8.34 -0.34
C VAL A 47 -3.44 9.22 -0.31
N LEU A 48 -3.38 10.17 0.63
CA LEU A 48 -2.21 11.04 0.78
C LEU A 48 -0.95 10.22 1.14
N ASN A 49 -1.05 9.28 2.08
CA ASN A 49 0.08 8.44 2.48
C ASN A 49 0.61 7.61 1.31
N VAL A 50 -0.26 6.96 0.54
CA VAL A 50 0.15 6.15 -0.61
C VAL A 50 0.75 7.00 -1.71
N LEU A 51 0.21 8.19 -1.99
CA LEU A 51 0.81 9.11 -2.95
C LEU A 51 2.24 9.50 -2.53
N ILE A 52 2.47 9.82 -1.24
CA ILE A 52 3.80 10.16 -0.72
C ILE A 52 4.77 8.98 -0.81
N ASP A 53 4.31 7.79 -0.42
CA ASP A 53 5.13 6.58 -0.44
C ASP A 53 5.47 6.17 -1.88
N TYR A 54 4.51 6.20 -2.80
CA TYR A 54 4.74 5.87 -4.21
C TYR A 54 5.65 6.89 -4.90
N THR A 55 5.52 8.19 -4.56
CA THR A 55 6.44 9.24 -5.04
C THR A 55 7.88 8.94 -4.61
N SER A 56 8.08 8.55 -3.35
CA SER A 56 9.41 8.19 -2.84
C SER A 56 9.96 6.95 -3.55
N TYR A 57 9.12 5.94 -3.79
CA TYR A 57 9.47 4.72 -4.52
C TYR A 57 9.87 4.98 -5.98
N HIS A 58 9.12 5.84 -6.68
CA HIS A 58 9.45 6.27 -8.03
C HIS A 58 10.80 6.99 -8.06
N PHE A 59 11.02 7.98 -7.19
CA PHE A 59 12.30 8.68 -7.08
C PHE A 59 13.47 7.74 -6.78
N ASP A 60 13.29 6.77 -5.90
CA ASP A 60 14.33 5.79 -5.57
C ASP A 60 14.74 4.92 -6.77
N ARG A 61 13.83 4.67 -7.72
CA ARG A 61 14.16 3.96 -8.97
C ARG A 61 14.90 4.86 -9.95
N GLU A 62 14.50 6.11 -10.06
CA GLU A 62 15.24 7.07 -10.87
C GLU A 62 16.65 7.28 -10.33
N HIS A 63 16.81 7.39 -9.01
CA HIS A 63 18.13 7.52 -8.39
C HIS A 63 19.05 6.33 -8.72
N GLN A 64 18.53 5.10 -8.65
CA GLN A 64 19.29 3.90 -9.05
C GLN A 64 19.70 3.93 -10.52
N LEU A 65 18.81 4.40 -11.40
CA LEU A 65 19.11 4.54 -12.82
C LEU A 65 20.13 5.68 -13.06
N MET A 66 20.02 6.81 -12.37
CA MET A 66 20.99 7.92 -12.43
C MET A 66 22.38 7.45 -12.00
N ASP A 67 22.46 6.74 -10.87
CA ASP A 67 23.72 6.22 -10.32
C ASP A 67 24.36 5.20 -11.27
N SER A 68 23.58 4.22 -11.74
CA SER A 68 24.08 3.14 -12.61
C SER A 68 24.45 3.59 -14.02
N THR A 69 23.93 4.74 -14.47
CA THR A 69 24.21 5.30 -15.80
C THR A 69 25.08 6.55 -15.77
N ALA A 70 25.58 6.93 -14.58
CA ALA A 70 26.39 8.13 -14.36
C ALA A 70 25.76 9.42 -14.93
N TYR A 71 24.48 9.67 -14.62
CA TYR A 71 23.76 10.86 -15.09
C TYR A 71 24.36 12.14 -14.50
N VAL A 72 24.82 13.04 -15.39
CA VAL A 72 25.61 14.23 -15.03
C VAL A 72 24.82 15.24 -14.19
N GLU A 73 23.52 15.41 -14.47
CA GLU A 73 22.67 16.39 -13.78
C GLU A 73 21.97 15.80 -12.52
N SER A 74 22.39 14.62 -12.08
CA SER A 74 21.80 13.88 -10.95
C SER A 74 21.72 14.71 -9.68
N ASP A 75 22.74 15.50 -9.35
CA ASP A 75 22.76 16.36 -8.16
C ASP A 75 21.62 17.39 -8.13
N THR A 76 21.32 18.00 -9.27
CA THR A 76 20.23 18.99 -9.40
C THR A 76 18.88 18.28 -9.29
N HIS A 77 18.72 17.19 -10.02
CA HIS A 77 17.50 16.37 -10.02
C HIS A 77 17.17 15.84 -8.61
N LEU A 78 18.16 15.30 -7.90
CA LEU A 78 18.07 14.84 -6.51
C LEU A 78 17.61 15.95 -5.54
N ARG A 79 18.03 17.21 -5.75
CA ARG A 79 17.58 18.34 -4.93
C ARG A 79 16.10 18.62 -5.13
N GLU A 80 15.60 18.55 -6.36
CA GLU A 80 14.17 18.74 -6.66
C GLU A 80 13.32 17.69 -5.95
N HIS A 81 13.72 16.42 -6.00
CA HIS A 81 13.05 15.32 -5.30
C HIS A 81 13.00 15.55 -3.79
N ARG A 82 14.15 15.89 -3.18
CA ARG A 82 14.23 16.17 -1.74
C ARG A 82 13.33 17.32 -1.33
N MET A 83 13.22 18.36 -2.14
CA MET A 83 12.34 19.51 -1.89
C MET A 83 10.87 19.12 -1.93
N LEU A 84 10.44 18.32 -2.92
CA LEU A 84 9.08 17.81 -2.97
C LEU A 84 8.77 16.94 -1.76
N VAL A 85 9.60 15.94 -1.47
CA VAL A 85 9.40 14.99 -0.36
C VAL A 85 9.27 15.75 0.97
N LYS A 86 10.11 16.75 1.20
CA LYS A 86 10.00 17.62 2.38
C LYS A 86 8.65 18.33 2.41
N LYS A 87 8.24 18.96 1.30
CA LYS A 87 6.99 19.73 1.23
C LYS A 87 5.75 18.86 1.45
N VAL A 88 5.68 17.67 0.85
CA VAL A 88 4.54 16.77 1.02
C VAL A 88 4.47 16.17 2.42
N LYS A 89 5.62 15.93 3.08
CA LYS A 89 5.66 15.53 4.50
C LYS A 89 5.17 16.64 5.43
N GLU A 90 5.50 17.90 5.15
CA GLU A 90 4.94 19.05 5.89
C GLU A 90 3.41 19.12 5.74
N ILE A 91 2.90 18.92 4.52
CA ILE A 91 1.44 18.86 4.25
C ILE A 91 0.79 17.70 5.02
N GLN A 92 1.40 16.52 4.98
CA GLN A 92 0.92 15.33 5.70
C GLN A 92 0.86 15.56 7.22
N ALA A 93 1.91 16.15 7.80
CA ALA A 93 1.94 16.48 9.21
C ALA A 93 0.86 17.53 9.57
N GLY A 94 0.68 18.54 8.71
CA GLY A 94 -0.39 19.52 8.85
C GLY A 94 -1.78 18.87 8.86
N PHE A 95 -2.03 17.96 7.91
CA PHE A 95 -3.27 17.21 7.80
C PHE A 95 -3.55 16.34 9.02
N GLN A 96 -2.56 15.60 9.50
CA GLN A 96 -2.65 14.82 10.75
C GLN A 96 -2.91 15.71 11.97
N GLY A 97 -2.42 16.95 11.95
CA GLY A 97 -2.71 17.99 12.94
C GLY A 97 -4.06 18.70 12.77
N GLY A 98 -4.92 18.25 11.84
CA GLY A 98 -6.26 18.78 11.61
C GLY A 98 -6.36 19.91 10.57
N HIS A 99 -5.28 20.25 9.86
CA HIS A 99 -5.35 21.24 8.78
C HIS A 99 -6.01 20.63 7.54
N ALA A 100 -6.99 21.33 6.98
CA ALA A 100 -7.64 20.89 5.75
C ALA A 100 -6.68 20.90 4.56
N LEU A 101 -6.75 19.86 3.73
CA LEU A 101 -6.16 19.90 2.40
C LEU A 101 -7.04 20.77 1.49
N GLY A 102 -6.42 21.45 0.53
CA GLY A 102 -7.13 22.43 -0.28
C GLY A 102 -6.61 22.56 -1.71
N ARG A 103 -7.24 23.48 -2.44
CA ARG A 103 -6.95 23.75 -3.85
C ARG A 103 -5.50 24.12 -4.11
N ASP A 104 -4.88 24.87 -3.21
CA ASP A 104 -3.47 25.30 -3.37
C ASP A 104 -2.51 24.11 -3.35
N MET A 105 -2.76 23.12 -2.49
CA MET A 105 -2.01 21.87 -2.46
C MET A 105 -2.21 21.08 -3.77
N MET A 106 -3.45 20.92 -4.22
CA MET A 106 -3.72 20.20 -5.48
C MET A 106 -3.07 20.89 -6.68
N SER A 107 -3.12 22.22 -6.72
CA SER A 107 -2.45 23.04 -7.73
C SER A 107 -0.93 22.86 -7.67
N PHE A 108 -0.34 22.90 -6.48
CA PHE A 108 1.08 22.65 -6.27
C PHE A 108 1.50 21.27 -6.80
N LEU A 109 0.80 20.19 -6.42
CA LEU A 109 1.13 18.83 -6.86
C LEU A 109 1.06 18.70 -8.40
N LYS A 110 -0.02 19.22 -9.00
CA LYS A 110 -0.21 19.21 -10.46
C LYS A 110 0.90 19.96 -11.19
N VAL A 111 1.18 21.19 -10.77
CA VAL A 111 2.18 22.05 -11.41
C VAL A 111 3.56 21.45 -11.24
N TRP A 112 3.91 21.00 -10.03
CA TRP A 112 5.21 20.40 -9.75
C TRP A 112 5.44 19.18 -10.63
N LEU A 113 4.52 18.20 -10.61
CA LEU A 113 4.68 16.95 -11.37
C LEU A 113 4.80 17.22 -12.87
N THR A 114 3.93 18.07 -13.41
CA THR A 114 3.95 18.42 -14.84
C THR A 114 5.27 19.08 -15.23
N GLN A 115 5.74 20.05 -14.44
CA GLN A 115 6.97 20.77 -14.76
C GLN A 115 8.22 19.91 -14.61
N HIS A 116 8.25 19.03 -13.61
CA HIS A 116 9.35 18.11 -13.38
C HIS A 116 9.50 17.10 -14.53
N ILE A 117 8.39 16.46 -14.93
CA ILE A 117 8.35 15.52 -16.06
C ILE A 117 8.82 16.19 -17.35
N LEU A 118 8.28 17.37 -17.65
CA LEU A 118 8.53 18.05 -18.93
C LEU A 118 9.94 18.64 -19.04
N LYS A 119 10.67 18.75 -17.93
CA LYS A 119 12.02 19.33 -17.86
C LYS A 119 13.02 18.27 -17.41
N SER A 120 13.11 18.01 -16.11
CA SER A 120 14.11 17.16 -15.48
C SER A 120 14.03 15.71 -15.97
N ASP A 121 12.85 15.09 -15.93
CA ASP A 121 12.71 13.67 -16.32
C ASP A 121 12.85 13.48 -17.82
N ARG A 122 12.50 14.49 -18.63
CA ARG A 122 12.71 14.46 -20.07
C ARG A 122 14.20 14.45 -20.42
N ASP A 123 14.99 15.30 -19.76
CA ASP A 123 16.44 15.33 -19.94
C ASP A 123 17.08 14.01 -19.47
N PHE A 124 16.62 13.49 -18.33
CA PHE A 124 17.05 12.18 -17.83
C PHE A 124 16.65 11.04 -18.78
N GLY A 125 15.42 11.04 -19.31
CA GLY A 125 14.96 10.07 -20.30
C GLY A 125 15.77 10.12 -21.59
N ALA A 126 16.19 11.30 -22.04
CA ALA A 126 17.10 11.44 -23.18
C ALA A 126 18.47 10.81 -22.91
N HIS A 127 19.01 10.97 -21.70
CA HIS A 127 20.23 10.30 -21.26
C HIS A 127 20.05 8.77 -21.23
N LEU A 128 18.98 8.25 -20.61
CA LEU A 128 18.73 6.81 -20.58
C LEU A 128 18.64 6.21 -21.99
N LYS A 129 18.05 6.92 -22.95
CA LYS A 129 18.02 6.49 -24.36
C LYS A 129 19.41 6.51 -25.00
N SER A 130 20.23 7.54 -24.75
CA SER A 130 21.56 7.66 -25.36
C SER A 130 22.54 6.58 -24.91
N VAL A 131 22.41 6.11 -23.66
CA VAL A 131 23.25 5.04 -23.09
C VAL A 131 22.63 3.64 -23.22
N GLY A 132 21.48 3.51 -23.91
CA GLY A 132 20.80 2.22 -24.10
C GLY A 132 20.11 1.66 -22.84
N ALA A 133 19.90 2.47 -21.81
CA ALA A 133 19.27 2.10 -20.54
C ALA A 133 17.74 2.38 -20.49
N ALA A 134 17.11 2.82 -21.58
CA ALA A 134 15.66 3.12 -21.61
C ALA A 134 14.74 1.92 -21.31
N ARG A 135 15.27 0.70 -21.35
CA ARG A 135 14.56 -0.54 -20.95
C ARG A 135 15.14 -1.18 -19.69
N MET A 136 16.09 -0.51 -19.05
CA MET A 136 16.71 -1.01 -17.83
C MET A 136 15.67 -1.00 -16.72
N ILE A 137 15.52 -2.15 -16.08
CA ILE A 137 14.67 -2.30 -14.91
C ILE A 137 15.63 -2.23 -13.71
N PRO A 138 15.63 -1.13 -12.93
CA PRO A 138 16.39 -1.11 -11.70
C PRO A 138 15.91 -2.28 -10.83
N PRO A 139 16.84 -3.01 -10.18
CA PRO A 139 16.43 -4.10 -9.31
C PRO A 139 15.43 -3.55 -8.28
N PRO A 140 14.40 -4.33 -7.90
CA PRO A 140 13.58 -3.96 -6.76
C PRO A 140 14.52 -3.72 -5.58
N ARG A 141 14.27 -2.70 -4.75
CA ARG A 141 14.93 -2.66 -3.45
C ARG A 141 14.41 -3.84 -2.64
N VAL A 142 15.13 -4.96 -2.72
CA VAL A 142 14.89 -6.18 -1.95
C VAL A 142 15.42 -5.94 -0.55
N ASP A 143 14.84 -4.97 0.14
CA ASP A 143 15.06 -4.81 1.56
C ASP A 143 14.27 -5.91 2.26
N GLY A 144 14.90 -6.60 3.22
CA GLY A 144 14.21 -7.54 4.08
C GLY A 144 14.03 -8.97 3.55
N PRO A 145 13.41 -9.83 4.36
CA PRO A 145 13.47 -11.29 4.19
C PRO A 145 12.40 -11.88 3.25
N VAL A 146 11.47 -11.08 2.71
CA VAL A 146 10.31 -11.56 1.94
C VAL A 146 10.52 -11.34 0.43
N ASN A 147 10.25 -12.36 -0.38
CA ASN A 147 10.19 -12.23 -1.83
C ASN A 147 8.79 -11.80 -2.29
N TRP A 148 8.56 -10.50 -2.37
CA TRP A 148 7.27 -9.88 -2.70
C TRP A 148 6.72 -10.27 -4.07
N GLN A 149 7.59 -10.52 -5.05
CA GLN A 149 7.18 -10.87 -6.42
C GLN A 149 6.50 -12.23 -6.53
N ARG A 150 6.70 -13.11 -5.54
CA ARG A 150 6.10 -14.46 -5.50
C ARG A 150 4.75 -14.49 -4.78
N LEU A 151 4.36 -13.42 -4.10
CA LEU A 151 3.13 -13.41 -3.32
C LEU A 151 1.91 -13.22 -4.21
N ASN A 152 0.89 -14.06 -3.99
CA ASN A 152 -0.46 -13.89 -4.50
C ASN A 152 -1.33 -13.24 -3.42
N ILE A 153 -1.69 -11.97 -3.62
CA ILE A 153 -2.45 -11.18 -2.65
C ILE A 153 -3.87 -10.93 -3.15
N LEU A 154 -4.86 -11.16 -2.29
CA LEU A 154 -6.24 -10.77 -2.49
C LEU A 154 -6.55 -9.51 -1.67
N VAL A 155 -6.99 -8.47 -2.34
CA VAL A 155 -7.51 -7.24 -1.72
C VAL A 155 -9.04 -7.30 -1.73
N VAL A 156 -9.66 -7.10 -0.56
CA VAL A 156 -11.12 -7.13 -0.39
C VAL A 156 -11.56 -5.83 0.26
N ASP A 157 -12.31 -5.01 -0.46
CA ASP A 157 -12.87 -3.75 0.03
C ASP A 157 -14.02 -3.37 -0.91
N ASP A 158 -15.12 -2.82 -0.40
CA ASP A 158 -16.30 -2.49 -1.23
C ASP A 158 -16.12 -1.21 -2.05
N GLN A 159 -15.18 -0.36 -1.67
CA GLN A 159 -14.84 0.86 -2.39
C GLN A 159 -13.79 0.60 -3.47
N TYR A 160 -14.19 0.77 -4.73
CA TYR A 160 -13.29 0.62 -5.88
C TYR A 160 -12.00 1.45 -5.74
N ASN A 161 -12.12 2.71 -5.34
CA ASN A 161 -10.96 3.59 -5.16
C ASN A 161 -9.99 3.08 -4.10
N PHE A 162 -10.49 2.49 -3.01
CA PHE A 162 -9.64 1.93 -1.97
C PHE A 162 -8.95 0.63 -2.41
N ARG A 163 -9.61 -0.18 -3.24
CA ARG A 163 -8.94 -1.32 -3.89
C ARG A 163 -7.82 -0.88 -4.83
N GLN A 164 -8.03 0.17 -5.62
CA GLN A 164 -6.99 0.74 -6.49
C GLN A 164 -5.83 1.35 -5.69
N LEU A 165 -6.13 2.05 -4.59
CA LEU A 165 -5.15 2.54 -3.63
C LEU A 165 -4.26 1.39 -3.10
N LEU A 166 -4.88 0.31 -2.62
CA LEU A 166 -4.17 -0.86 -2.09
C LEU A 166 -3.34 -1.57 -3.15
N ARG A 167 -3.85 -1.69 -4.38
CA ARG A 167 -3.07 -2.21 -5.51
C ARG A 167 -1.80 -1.38 -5.73
N ASN A 168 -1.91 -0.06 -5.75
CA ASN A 168 -0.76 0.81 -5.98
C ASN A 168 0.24 0.78 -4.82
N LEU A 169 -0.24 0.68 -3.59
CA LEU A 169 0.59 0.42 -2.41
C LEU A 169 1.35 -0.91 -2.56
N LEU A 170 0.67 -2.00 -2.91
CA LEU A 170 1.28 -3.33 -3.03
C LEU A 170 2.27 -3.40 -4.21
N ASN A 171 1.98 -2.74 -5.31
CA ASN A 171 2.90 -2.59 -6.44
C ASN A 171 4.20 -1.87 -6.02
N SER A 172 4.11 -0.82 -5.18
CA SER A 172 5.29 -0.05 -4.75
C SER A 172 6.26 -0.84 -3.87
N ILE A 173 5.78 -1.92 -3.23
CA ILE A 173 6.62 -2.86 -2.47
C ILE A 173 6.99 -4.11 -3.27
N GLY A 174 6.63 -4.17 -4.56
CA GLY A 174 7.08 -5.21 -5.50
C GLY A 174 6.15 -6.42 -5.65
N VAL A 175 4.90 -6.35 -5.17
CA VAL A 175 3.91 -7.40 -5.41
C VAL A 175 3.39 -7.29 -6.84
N VAL A 176 3.41 -8.40 -7.58
CA VAL A 176 2.97 -8.46 -8.99
C VAL A 176 1.59 -9.10 -9.12
N SER A 177 1.29 -10.11 -8.29
CA SER A 177 0.03 -10.86 -8.35
C SER A 177 -0.97 -10.33 -7.33
N ILE A 178 -1.85 -9.43 -7.79
CA ILE A 178 -2.88 -8.80 -6.96
C ILE A 178 -4.25 -9.01 -7.61
N ARG A 179 -5.13 -9.72 -6.91
CA ARG A 179 -6.55 -9.86 -7.26
C ARG A 179 -7.39 -8.98 -6.33
N GLU A 180 -8.55 -8.57 -6.81
CA GLU A 180 -9.48 -7.71 -6.09
C GLU A 180 -10.85 -8.36 -6.00
N ALA A 181 -11.50 -8.22 -4.85
CA ALA A 181 -12.89 -8.58 -4.63
C ALA A 181 -13.61 -7.41 -3.95
N LYS A 182 -14.87 -7.16 -4.31
CA LYS A 182 -15.67 -6.05 -3.78
C LYS A 182 -16.35 -6.36 -2.45
N ASP A 183 -16.43 -7.63 -2.06
CA ASP A 183 -17.07 -8.07 -0.82
C ASP A 183 -16.55 -9.44 -0.41
N GLY A 184 -16.91 -9.90 0.79
CA GLY A 184 -16.49 -11.20 1.29
C GLY A 184 -17.03 -12.39 0.47
N VAL A 185 -18.17 -12.26 -0.22
CA VAL A 185 -18.72 -13.37 -1.02
C VAL A 185 -17.89 -13.59 -2.27
N GLU A 186 -17.56 -12.52 -2.98
CA GLU A 186 -16.67 -12.56 -4.13
C GLU A 186 -15.27 -13.05 -3.72
N ALA A 187 -14.75 -12.54 -2.60
CA ALA A 187 -13.46 -12.98 -2.07
C ALA A 187 -13.44 -14.49 -1.79
N LEU A 188 -14.46 -15.01 -1.09
CA LEU A 188 -14.56 -16.43 -0.78
C LEU A 188 -14.68 -17.29 -2.04
N ALA A 189 -15.41 -16.83 -3.06
CA ALA A 189 -15.50 -17.51 -4.34
C ALA A 189 -14.14 -17.57 -5.06
N MET A 190 -13.39 -16.46 -5.06
CA MET A 190 -12.04 -16.41 -5.61
C MET A 190 -11.08 -17.32 -4.86
N MET A 191 -11.09 -17.31 -3.53
CA MET A 191 -10.21 -18.17 -2.71
C MET A 191 -10.55 -19.66 -2.85
N LYS A 192 -11.77 -20.02 -3.26
CA LYS A 192 -12.14 -21.39 -3.62
C LYS A 192 -11.58 -21.83 -4.98
N ALA A 193 -11.40 -20.87 -5.89
CA ALA A 193 -10.89 -21.13 -7.23
C ALA A 193 -9.35 -21.08 -7.30
N ASP A 194 -8.74 -20.18 -6.53
CA ASP A 194 -7.31 -19.85 -6.55
C ASP A 194 -6.74 -19.80 -5.13
N THR A 195 -5.43 -20.04 -4.98
CA THR A 195 -4.72 -19.92 -3.69
C THR A 195 -4.14 -18.53 -3.50
N PHE A 196 -4.25 -18.01 -2.27
CA PHE A 196 -3.68 -16.72 -1.88
C PHE A 196 -2.79 -16.87 -0.65
N ASP A 197 -1.64 -16.20 -0.68
CA ASP A 197 -0.71 -16.13 0.46
C ASP A 197 -1.24 -15.15 1.51
N VAL A 198 -1.81 -14.04 1.04
CA VAL A 198 -2.28 -12.93 1.88
C VAL A 198 -3.65 -12.44 1.41
N VAL A 199 -4.54 -12.20 2.36
CA VAL A 199 -5.79 -11.45 2.17
C VAL A 199 -5.72 -10.18 3.01
N LEU A 200 -5.82 -9.03 2.35
CA LEU A 200 -6.06 -7.73 2.98
C LEU A 200 -7.55 -7.44 2.83
N THR A 201 -8.30 -7.45 3.93
CA THR A 201 -9.75 -7.26 3.89
C THR A 201 -10.18 -6.07 4.73
N ASP A 202 -11.05 -5.24 4.18
CA ASP A 202 -11.82 -4.26 4.93
C ASP A 202 -12.68 -4.96 6.00
N ASP A 203 -13.08 -4.21 7.02
CA ASP A 203 -13.90 -4.77 8.09
C ASP A 203 -15.39 -4.70 7.85
N ASP A 204 -15.90 -3.64 7.23
CA ASP A 204 -17.33 -3.37 7.08
C ASP A 204 -17.72 -3.41 5.60
N MET A 205 -18.18 -4.58 5.17
CA MET A 205 -18.63 -4.82 3.80
C MET A 205 -19.94 -5.62 3.81
N SER A 206 -20.70 -5.50 2.73
CA SER A 206 -21.95 -6.22 2.52
C SER A 206 -21.90 -7.01 1.20
N PRO A 207 -22.50 -8.21 1.11
CA PRO A 207 -23.29 -8.89 2.15
C PRO A 207 -22.47 -9.70 3.16
N LEU A 208 -21.16 -9.84 2.95
CA LEU A 208 -20.27 -10.56 3.87
C LEU A 208 -19.11 -9.64 4.28
N ASP A 209 -19.05 -9.36 5.59
CA ASP A 209 -18.05 -8.52 6.23
C ASP A 209 -16.70 -9.24 6.38
N GLY A 210 -15.64 -8.49 6.72
CA GLY A 210 -14.29 -9.05 6.83
C GLY A 210 -14.16 -10.12 7.92
N LEU A 211 -14.90 -9.98 9.03
CA LEU A 211 -14.93 -10.99 10.09
C LEU A 211 -15.69 -12.25 9.66
N GLY A 212 -16.82 -12.11 8.97
CA GLY A 212 -17.57 -13.21 8.40
C GLY A 212 -16.78 -13.97 7.34
N LEU A 213 -16.10 -13.26 6.43
CA LEU A 213 -15.15 -13.85 5.49
C LEU A 213 -14.08 -14.67 6.22
N THR A 214 -13.45 -14.07 7.24
CA THR A 214 -12.40 -14.75 8.03
C THR A 214 -12.93 -16.05 8.64
N ARG A 215 -14.11 -16.03 9.27
CA ARG A 215 -14.71 -17.24 9.86
C ARG A 215 -14.96 -18.34 8.84
N GLN A 216 -15.39 -17.98 7.63
CA GLN A 216 -15.62 -18.96 6.55
C GLN A 216 -14.30 -19.54 6.01
N VAL A 217 -13.25 -18.73 5.87
CA VAL A 217 -11.92 -19.22 5.47
C VAL A 217 -11.36 -20.18 6.52
N ARG A 218 -11.57 -19.91 7.81
CA ARG A 218 -10.96 -20.69 8.91
C ARG A 218 -11.58 -22.06 9.16
N MET A 219 -12.62 -22.46 8.44
CA MET A 219 -13.22 -23.80 8.58
C MET A 219 -12.17 -24.90 8.31
N SER A 220 -11.97 -25.83 9.24
CA SER A 220 -10.87 -26.82 9.23
C SER A 220 -11.02 -27.86 8.11
N GLN A 221 -12.26 -28.16 7.74
CA GLN A 221 -12.61 -28.96 6.58
C GLN A 221 -13.20 -28.04 5.52
N GLY A 222 -12.44 -27.78 4.45
CA GLY A 222 -12.92 -26.93 3.38
C GLY A 222 -11.84 -26.46 2.41
N ASN A 223 -12.32 -25.73 1.42
CA ASN A 223 -11.59 -24.88 0.51
C ASN A 223 -12.28 -23.50 0.65
N PRO A 224 -11.57 -22.40 0.98
CA PRO A 224 -10.12 -22.14 0.87
C PRO A 224 -9.22 -22.68 1.99
N ASP A 225 -7.89 -22.52 1.81
CA ASP A 225 -6.89 -22.89 2.83
C ASP A 225 -7.12 -22.10 4.14
N PRO A 226 -7.47 -22.77 5.24
CA PRO A 226 -7.70 -22.12 6.53
C PRO A 226 -6.44 -21.54 7.16
N ARG A 227 -5.26 -21.68 6.56
CA ARG A 227 -4.00 -21.08 7.03
C ARG A 227 -3.61 -19.78 6.32
N THR A 228 -4.34 -19.36 5.28
CA THR A 228 -4.06 -18.09 4.57
C THR A 228 -3.93 -16.92 5.55
N LEU A 229 -2.89 -16.09 5.37
CA LEU A 229 -2.67 -14.88 6.17
C LEU A 229 -3.80 -13.89 5.90
N ILE A 230 -4.56 -13.52 6.94
CA ILE A 230 -5.65 -12.53 6.83
C ILE A 230 -5.33 -11.35 7.73
N ILE A 231 -5.20 -10.17 7.14
CA ILE A 231 -5.04 -8.89 7.83
C ILE A 231 -6.32 -8.08 7.62
N LEU A 232 -6.95 -7.69 8.73
CA LEU A 232 -8.17 -6.88 8.73
C LEU A 232 -7.81 -5.38 8.74
N MET A 233 -8.55 -4.55 8.01
CA MET A 233 -8.27 -3.12 7.87
C MET A 233 -9.39 -2.24 8.45
N PRO A 234 -9.57 -2.22 9.78
CA PRO A 234 -10.70 -1.52 10.38
C PRO A 234 -10.67 0.00 10.17
N SER A 235 -11.86 0.55 9.95
CA SER A 235 -12.04 2.00 9.74
C SER A 235 -12.03 2.82 11.04
N GLN A 236 -12.14 2.21 12.22
CA GLN A 236 -12.23 2.92 13.51
C GLN A 236 -11.21 2.43 14.55
N GLU A 237 -11.09 3.20 15.63
CA GLU A 237 -10.32 2.78 16.79
C GLU A 237 -10.91 1.50 17.37
N ILE A 238 -10.02 0.57 17.66
CA ILE A 238 -10.40 -0.80 17.93
C ILE A 238 -10.73 -0.96 19.42
N SER A 239 -12.01 -1.23 19.72
CA SER A 239 -12.44 -1.57 21.09
C SER A 239 -11.85 -2.92 21.54
N ARG A 240 -11.73 -3.13 22.86
CA ARG A 240 -11.29 -4.43 23.41
C ARG A 240 -12.19 -5.58 23.00
N GLU A 241 -13.50 -5.33 22.91
CA GLU A 241 -14.48 -6.32 22.47
C GLU A 241 -14.27 -6.69 21.00
N TYR A 242 -14.04 -5.70 20.14
CA TYR A 242 -13.77 -5.92 18.73
C TYR A 242 -12.47 -6.72 18.52
N LEU A 243 -11.40 -6.45 19.28
CA LEU A 243 -10.18 -7.29 19.25
C LEU A 243 -10.45 -8.74 19.61
N GLN A 244 -11.27 -8.98 20.63
CA GLN A 244 -11.61 -10.34 21.04
C GLN A 244 -12.40 -11.05 19.94
N ASN A 245 -13.35 -10.36 19.32
CA ASN A 245 -14.14 -10.89 18.22
C ASN A 245 -13.27 -11.19 16.98
N ALA A 246 -12.36 -10.30 16.60
CA ALA A 246 -11.41 -10.51 15.52
C ALA A 246 -10.44 -11.66 15.80
N THR A 247 -9.94 -11.77 17.04
CA THR A 247 -9.08 -12.87 17.46
C THR A 247 -9.81 -14.22 17.39
N ARG A 248 -11.05 -14.28 17.88
CA ARG A 248 -11.90 -15.49 17.81
C ARG A 248 -12.27 -15.86 16.37
N ALA A 249 -12.45 -14.88 15.50
CA ALA A 249 -12.70 -15.12 14.08
C ALA A 249 -11.48 -15.71 13.36
N GLY A 250 -10.27 -15.54 13.91
CA GLY A 250 -9.02 -16.07 13.34
C GLY A 250 -8.24 -15.06 12.47
N VAL A 251 -8.38 -13.77 12.74
CA VAL A 251 -7.57 -12.72 12.10
C VAL A 251 -6.13 -12.76 12.62
N HIS A 252 -5.16 -12.68 11.71
CA HIS A 252 -3.73 -12.70 12.09
C HIS A 252 -3.28 -11.38 12.70
N ASP A 253 -3.62 -10.26 12.04
CA ASP A 253 -3.28 -8.91 12.48
C ASP A 253 -4.27 -7.89 11.91
N MET A 254 -4.12 -6.63 12.33
CA MET A 254 -5.01 -5.57 11.93
C MET A 254 -4.23 -4.28 11.61
N ILE A 255 -4.74 -3.50 10.66
CA ILE A 255 -4.19 -2.19 10.31
C ILE A 255 -5.32 -1.17 10.28
N VAL A 256 -5.32 -0.26 11.24
CA VAL A 256 -6.33 0.80 11.31
C VAL A 256 -6.07 1.82 10.21
N LYS A 257 -7.11 2.24 9.48
CA LYS A 257 -7.03 3.34 8.50
C LYS A 257 -6.76 4.67 9.25
N PRO A 258 -5.91 5.60 8.73
CA PRO A 258 -5.37 5.62 7.38
C PRO A 258 -4.18 4.68 7.16
N LEU A 259 -4.15 4.01 6.01
CA LEU A 259 -3.08 3.09 5.66
C LEU A 259 -1.82 3.84 5.23
N ALA A 260 -0.67 3.23 5.49
CA ALA A 260 0.64 3.63 4.98
C ALA A 260 1.39 2.40 4.47
N THR A 261 2.24 2.54 3.47
CA THR A 261 2.93 1.44 2.81
C THR A 261 3.73 0.62 3.81
N ASN A 262 4.50 1.30 4.67
CA ASN A 262 5.30 0.64 5.72
C ASN A 262 4.43 -0.13 6.73
N SER A 263 3.24 0.37 7.06
CA SER A 263 2.33 -0.32 7.99
C SER A 263 1.80 -1.63 7.40
N VAL A 264 1.43 -1.64 6.12
CA VAL A 264 0.99 -2.86 5.42
C VAL A 264 2.15 -3.83 5.25
N ARG A 265 3.28 -3.33 4.74
CA ARG A 265 4.51 -4.09 4.52
C ARG A 265 4.97 -4.80 5.80
N ALA A 266 5.15 -4.06 6.89
CA ALA A 266 5.67 -4.61 8.14
C ALA A 266 4.77 -5.70 8.73
N ARG A 267 3.44 -5.61 8.53
CA ARG A 267 2.48 -6.59 9.04
C ARG A 267 2.51 -7.88 8.23
N ILE A 268 2.61 -7.77 6.91
CA ILE A 268 2.79 -8.93 6.04
C ILE A 268 4.13 -9.61 6.36
N GLU A 269 5.24 -8.86 6.39
CA GLU A 269 6.57 -9.40 6.68
C GLU A 269 6.62 -10.14 8.01
N LYS A 270 6.06 -9.53 9.07
CA LYS A 270 6.01 -10.13 10.41
C LYS A 270 5.43 -11.55 10.38
N HIS A 271 4.31 -11.75 9.68
CA HIS A 271 3.61 -13.05 9.70
C HIS A 271 4.13 -14.04 8.67
N LEU A 272 4.73 -13.57 7.58
CA LEU A 272 5.41 -14.47 6.63
C LEU A 272 6.76 -14.98 7.17
N THR A 273 7.45 -14.17 7.98
CA THR A 273 8.78 -14.53 8.53
C THR A 273 8.71 -15.28 9.85
N ALA A 274 7.63 -15.07 10.62
CA ALA A 274 7.34 -15.80 11.84
C ALA A 274 5.86 -16.24 11.88
N PRO A 275 5.48 -17.28 11.10
CA PRO A 275 4.09 -17.75 11.02
C PRO A 275 3.56 -18.17 12.39
N LEU A 276 2.32 -17.79 12.67
CA LEU A 276 1.64 -18.20 13.91
C LEU A 276 1.27 -19.70 13.85
N PRO A 277 1.42 -20.45 14.95
CA PRO A 277 0.84 -21.78 15.04
C PRO A 277 -0.69 -21.70 15.06
N PHE A 278 -1.37 -22.76 14.66
CA PHE A 278 -2.84 -22.85 14.67
C PHE A 278 -3.32 -23.92 15.65
N HIS A 279 -4.47 -23.69 16.27
CA HIS A 279 -5.22 -24.73 16.98
C HIS A 279 -6.59 -24.92 16.34
N GLU A 280 -7.21 -26.08 16.57
CA GLU A 280 -8.59 -26.32 16.14
C GLU A 280 -9.57 -26.05 17.28
N VAL A 281 -10.59 -25.22 17.02
CA VAL A 281 -11.68 -24.90 17.95
C VAL A 281 -12.99 -24.97 17.17
N ASN A 282 -13.90 -25.85 17.59
CA ASN A 282 -15.23 -26.01 16.99
C ASN A 282 -15.19 -26.19 15.44
N GLY A 283 -14.22 -26.95 14.92
CA GLY A 283 -14.06 -27.15 13.47
C GLY A 283 -13.51 -25.94 12.71
N GLN A 284 -12.88 -24.99 13.40
CA GLN A 284 -12.14 -23.87 12.80
C GLN A 284 -10.67 -23.91 13.23
N LEU A 285 -9.74 -23.64 12.32
CA LEU A 285 -8.33 -23.47 12.61
C LEU A 285 -8.05 -21.99 12.94
N ILE A 286 -7.71 -21.69 14.18
CA ILE A 286 -7.49 -20.32 14.66
C ILE A 286 -5.99 -20.10 14.96
N PRO A 287 -5.39 -19.00 14.48
CA PRO A 287 -4.00 -18.67 14.78
C PRO A 287 -3.82 -18.31 16.26
N VAL A 288 -2.78 -18.87 16.88
CA VAL A 288 -2.46 -18.71 18.30
C VAL A 288 -1.42 -17.62 18.47
N ARG A 289 -1.82 -16.53 19.12
CA ARG A 289 -0.90 -15.45 19.50
C ARG A 289 -0.15 -15.89 20.75
N GLN A 290 1.18 -15.96 20.69
CA GLN A 290 1.98 -16.13 21.90
C GLN A 290 1.74 -14.90 22.80
N THR A 291 1.22 -15.11 24.01
CA THR A 291 1.28 -14.08 25.05
C THR A 291 2.77 -13.81 25.33
N PRO A 292 3.23 -12.55 25.37
CA PRO A 292 4.56 -12.28 25.86
C PRO A 292 4.70 -12.93 27.24
N ALA A 293 5.81 -13.64 27.48
CA ALA A 293 6.10 -14.18 28.80
C ALA A 293 5.89 -13.08 29.85
N PRO A 294 5.22 -13.36 30.99
CA PRO A 294 5.02 -12.34 32.02
C PRO A 294 6.38 -11.76 32.39
N ARG A 295 6.51 -10.43 32.35
CA ARG A 295 7.72 -9.73 32.81
C ARG A 295 7.97 -10.21 34.24
N LYS A 296 9.15 -10.80 34.50
CA LYS A 296 9.55 -11.17 35.86
C LYS A 296 9.35 -9.95 36.77
N PRO A 297 8.68 -10.08 37.93
CA PRO A 297 8.54 -8.96 38.83
C PRO A 297 9.93 -8.44 39.19
N VAL A 298 10.14 -7.15 38.96
CA VAL A 298 11.35 -6.45 39.43
C VAL A 298 11.29 -6.52 40.95
N LEU A 299 12.13 -7.35 41.54
CA LEU A 299 12.37 -7.33 42.98
C LEU A 299 12.95 -5.95 43.31
N VAL A 300 12.12 -5.08 43.85
CA VAL A 300 12.58 -3.83 44.47
C VAL A 300 13.29 -4.25 45.76
N SER A 301 14.62 -4.29 45.72
CA SER A 301 15.43 -4.39 46.93
C SER A 301 15.18 -3.14 47.77
N ARG A 302 14.73 -3.35 49.02
CA ARG A 302 14.56 -2.32 50.04
C ARG A 302 15.90 -1.81 50.55
#